data_AF-A0A2W1J7X7-F1
#
_entry.id   AF-A0A2W1J7X7-F1
#
_cell.length_a   1.000
_cell.length_b   1.000
_cell.length_c   1.000
_cell.angle_alpha   90.00
_cell.angle_beta   90.00
_cell.angle_gamma   90.00
#
_symmetry.space_group_name_H-M   'P 1'
#
loop_
_entity.id
_entity.type
_entity.pdbx_description
1 polymer ?
#
loop_
_entity_poly.entity_id
_entity_poly.type
_entity_poly.pdbx_seq_one_letter_code
_entity_poly.pdbx_strand_id
1 'polypeptide(L)'
;MHDVDAAIAVMTEAEIPACEKAYGFSVMHTDLVKSSRNFAECGCEHDGSISMSVYVDEMPPVVWFFRFDFREMACLITESYRRLSSNASRAEIISQMRLVDAEYNHDELDARINEWQKEFERRFSNGTR
;
A
#
# COMPACT_ATOMS: atom_id res chain seq x y z
N MET A 1 13.04 8.35 -0.55
CA MET A 1 12.11 9.12 -1.41
C MET A 1 10.99 8.15 -1.74
N HIS A 2 9.84 8.29 -1.07
CA HIS A 2 8.70 7.40 -1.29
C HIS A 2 8.08 7.81 -2.62
N ASP A 3 8.33 7.02 -3.67
CA ASP A 3 7.99 7.37 -5.04
C ASP A 3 6.54 6.97 -5.34
N VAL A 4 5.62 7.91 -5.10
CA VAL A 4 4.18 7.75 -5.38
C VAL A 4 3.94 7.55 -6.88
N ASP A 5 4.71 8.24 -7.73
CA ASP A 5 4.57 8.15 -9.19
C ASP A 5 4.91 6.75 -9.69
N ALA A 6 6.01 6.16 -9.19
CA ALA A 6 6.38 4.79 -9.52
C ALA A 6 5.33 3.77 -9.05
N ALA A 7 4.71 3.99 -7.88
CA ALA A 7 3.64 3.14 -7.39
C ALA A 7 2.38 3.22 -8.27
N ILE A 8 1.98 4.43 -8.66
CA ILE A 8 0.85 4.66 -9.57
C ILE A 8 1.12 4.06 -10.95
N ALA A 9 2.35 4.18 -11.46
CA ALA A 9 2.73 3.58 -12.75
C ALA A 9 2.55 2.05 -12.73
N VAL A 10 3.01 1.36 -11.69
CA VAL A 10 2.85 -0.10 -11.54
C VAL A 10 1.37 -0.51 -11.53
N MET A 11 0.53 0.22 -10.80
CA MET A 11 -0.92 -0.06 -10.76
C MET A 11 -1.60 0.24 -12.11
N THR A 12 -1.19 1.30 -12.79
CA THR A 12 -1.72 1.68 -14.10
C THR A 12 -1.42 0.61 -15.15
N GLU A 13 -0.20 0.06 -15.15
CA GLU A 13 0.18 -1.07 -16.00
C GLU A 13 -0.66 -2.33 -15.74
N ALA A 14 -1.15 -2.48 -14.51
CA ALA A 14 -2.03 -3.56 -14.09
C ALA A 14 -3.53 -3.26 -14.28
N GLU A 15 -3.88 -2.16 -14.95
CA GLU A 15 -5.26 -1.68 -15.14
C GLU A 15 -6.01 -1.41 -13.83
N ILE A 16 -5.27 -1.11 -12.75
CA ILE A 16 -5.82 -0.76 -11.44
C ILE A 16 -5.85 0.77 -11.34
N PRO A 17 -7.05 1.38 -11.28
CA PRO A 17 -7.15 2.83 -11.28
C PRO A 17 -6.70 3.40 -9.94
N ALA A 18 -5.68 4.26 -9.96
CA ALA A 18 -5.14 4.96 -8.80
C ALA A 18 -4.97 6.45 -9.07
N CYS A 19 -5.13 7.27 -8.03
CA CYS A 19 -5.03 8.73 -8.11
C CYS A 19 -4.07 9.26 -7.05
N GLU A 20 -3.17 10.17 -7.44
CA GLU A 20 -2.25 10.84 -6.53
C GLU A 20 -2.97 11.71 -5.48
N LYS A 21 -2.37 11.82 -4.29
CA LYS A 21 -2.79 12.66 -3.16
C LYS A 21 -1.57 13.36 -2.56
N ALA A 22 -1.81 14.41 -1.78
CA ALA A 22 -0.75 15.23 -1.17
C ALA A 22 0.29 14.46 -0.34
N TYR A 23 -0.06 13.29 0.20
CA TYR A 23 0.80 12.46 1.05
C TYR A 23 0.79 10.97 0.66
N GLY A 24 0.39 10.64 -0.57
CA GLY A 24 0.26 9.25 -1.04
C GLY A 24 -0.67 9.12 -2.24
N PHE A 25 -1.54 8.11 -2.26
CA PHE A 25 -2.48 7.88 -3.35
C PHE A 25 -3.76 7.18 -2.88
N SER A 26 -4.79 7.18 -3.71
CA SER A 26 -6.02 6.42 -3.48
C SER A 26 -6.26 5.41 -4.59
N VAL A 27 -6.68 4.21 -4.24
CA VAL A 27 -7.08 3.16 -5.20
C VAL A 27 -8.58 3.24 -5.43
N MET A 28 -8.98 3.21 -6.69
CA MET A 28 -10.36 3.18 -7.15
C MET A 28 -10.73 1.74 -7.54
N HIS A 29 -11.99 1.35 -7.38
CA HIS A 29 -12.52 0.09 -7.91
C HIS A 29 -13.65 0.38 -8.90
N THR A 30 -13.72 -0.32 -10.02
CA THR A 30 -14.53 0.07 -11.19
C THR A 30 -16.05 -0.08 -11.02
N ASP A 31 -16.54 -0.84 -10.05
CA ASP A 31 -17.98 -0.91 -9.70
C ASP A 31 -18.54 0.38 -9.07
N LEU A 32 -17.72 1.42 -8.94
CA LEU A 32 -18.03 2.69 -8.26
C LEU A 32 -18.74 3.74 -9.12
N VAL A 33 -19.63 3.36 -10.04
CA VAL A 33 -20.62 4.33 -10.58
C VAL A 33 -21.64 4.74 -9.48
N LYS A 34 -21.67 4.03 -8.35
CA LYS A 34 -22.66 4.24 -7.26
C LYS A 34 -22.10 4.55 -5.87
N SER A 35 -20.80 4.46 -5.63
CA SER A 35 -20.22 4.77 -4.31
C SER A 35 -19.18 5.87 -4.44
N SER A 36 -19.40 6.95 -3.69
CA SER A 36 -18.52 8.13 -3.62
C SER A 36 -17.23 7.90 -2.84
N ARG A 37 -16.89 6.64 -2.50
CA ARG A 37 -15.71 6.30 -1.70
C ARG A 37 -14.70 5.52 -2.52
N ASN A 38 -13.44 5.93 -2.39
CA ASN A 38 -12.27 5.17 -2.84
C ASN A 38 -12.29 3.75 -2.24
N PHE A 39 -11.67 2.79 -2.91
CA PHE A 39 -11.51 1.42 -2.37
C PHE A 39 -10.49 1.42 -1.22
N ALA A 40 -9.35 2.07 -1.43
CA ALA A 40 -8.30 2.19 -0.44
C ALA A 40 -7.67 3.59 -0.45
N GLU A 41 -7.22 4.05 0.70
CA GLU A 41 -6.39 5.24 0.87
C GLU A 41 -5.01 4.86 1.38
N CYS A 42 -3.99 5.39 0.73
CA CYS A 42 -2.60 5.08 0.99
C CYS A 42 -1.85 6.36 1.30
N GLY A 43 -1.09 6.41 2.39
CA GLY A 43 -0.42 7.64 2.79
C GLY A 43 0.73 7.46 3.77
N CYS A 44 1.58 8.48 3.85
CA CYS A 44 2.60 8.57 4.89
C CYS A 44 1.99 9.03 6.23
N GLU A 45 2.32 8.31 7.29
CA GLU A 45 2.03 8.65 8.67
C GLU A 45 3.07 9.62 9.26
N HIS A 46 2.76 10.19 10.42
CA HIS A 46 3.63 11.16 11.11
C HIS A 46 5.01 10.61 11.48
N ASP A 47 5.14 9.30 11.68
CA ASP A 47 6.39 8.63 12.00
C ASP A 47 7.20 8.24 10.75
N GLY A 48 6.71 8.62 9.56
CA GLY A 48 7.32 8.29 8.28
C GLY A 48 6.99 6.87 7.78
N SER A 49 6.20 6.10 8.51
CA SER A 49 5.62 4.86 7.97
C SER A 49 4.59 5.17 6.88
N ILE A 50 4.27 4.17 6.07
CA ILE A 50 3.21 4.24 5.06
C ILE A 50 2.08 3.33 5.53
N SER A 51 0.84 3.79 5.45
CA SER A 51 -0.34 2.97 5.72
C SER A 51 -1.21 2.85 4.48
N MET A 52 -1.95 1.75 4.40
CA MET A 52 -3.06 1.56 3.49
C MET A 52 -4.31 1.24 4.30
N SER A 53 -5.30 2.13 4.25
CA SER A 53 -6.63 1.91 4.80
C SER A 53 -7.55 1.45 3.69
N VAL A 54 -7.92 0.17 3.71
CA VAL A 54 -8.92 -0.37 2.79
C VAL A 54 -10.27 -0.23 3.46
N TYR A 55 -11.15 0.53 2.83
CA TYR A 55 -12.50 0.65 3.32
C TYR A 55 -13.17 -0.73 3.20
N VAL A 56 -14.01 -1.05 4.16
CA VAL A 56 -14.97 -2.16 4.14
C VAL A 56 -16.34 -1.62 4.54
N ASP A 57 -17.42 -2.33 4.22
CA ASP A 57 -18.75 -1.96 4.73
C ASP A 57 -18.82 -2.15 6.26
N GLU A 58 -17.90 -2.95 6.80
CA GLU A 58 -17.69 -3.17 8.24
C GLU A 58 -16.76 -2.09 8.83
N MET A 59 -16.95 -1.74 10.10
CA MET A 59 -16.05 -0.84 10.85
C MET A 59 -15.34 -1.65 11.94
N PRO A 60 -14.03 -1.47 12.16
CA PRO A 60 -13.11 -0.51 11.51
C PRO A 60 -12.60 -0.96 10.12
N PRO A 61 -12.06 -0.04 9.29
CA PRO A 61 -11.39 -0.41 8.03
C PRO A 61 -10.23 -1.35 8.27
N VAL A 62 -9.90 -2.16 7.25
CA VAL A 62 -8.71 -3.02 7.31
C VAL A 62 -7.50 -2.16 6.98
N VAL A 63 -6.54 -2.10 7.91
CA VAL A 63 -5.33 -1.29 7.77
C VAL A 63 -4.12 -2.19 7.60
N TRP A 64 -3.35 -1.95 6.55
CA TRP A 64 -2.02 -2.51 6.34
C TRP A 64 -0.96 -1.43 6.55
N PHE A 65 0.18 -1.81 7.10
CA PHE A 65 1.32 -0.93 7.31
C PHE A 65 2.49 -1.38 6.45
N PHE A 66 3.08 -0.45 5.71
CA PHE A 66 4.25 -0.62 4.86
C PHE A 66 5.31 0.37 5.32
N ARG A 67 6.58 -0.02 5.44
CA ARG A 67 7.57 0.84 6.11
C ARG A 67 8.56 1.53 5.18
N PHE A 68 8.64 1.17 3.90
CA PHE A 68 9.76 1.62 3.06
C PHE A 68 9.37 2.43 1.84
N ASP A 69 8.40 1.97 1.06
CA ASP A 69 8.00 2.66 -0.15
C ASP A 69 6.57 2.31 -0.56
N PHE A 70 5.99 3.21 -1.36
CA PHE A 70 4.68 3.02 -1.97
C PHE A 70 4.67 1.91 -3.02
N ARG A 71 5.85 1.46 -3.49
CA ARG A 71 5.98 0.47 -4.56
C ARG A 71 5.70 -0.94 -4.04
N GLU A 72 6.16 -1.27 -2.84
CA GLU A 72 5.86 -2.51 -2.14
C GLU A 72 4.35 -2.68 -1.95
N MET A 73 3.68 -1.60 -1.51
CA MET A 73 2.23 -1.57 -1.43
C MET A 73 1.57 -1.76 -2.80
N ALA A 74 2.04 -1.06 -3.84
CA ALA A 74 1.53 -1.24 -5.19
C ALA A 74 1.71 -2.67 -5.71
N CYS A 75 2.83 -3.34 -5.37
CA CYS A 75 3.06 -4.75 -5.68
C CYS A 75 2.05 -5.66 -5.00
N LEU A 76 1.78 -5.47 -3.71
CA LEU A 76 0.78 -6.25 -2.98
C LEU A 76 -0.62 -6.08 -3.60
N ILE A 77 -1.01 -4.84 -3.90
CA ILE A 77 -2.30 -4.54 -4.55
C ILE A 77 -2.35 -5.22 -5.93
N THR A 78 -1.31 -5.04 -6.74
CA THR A 78 -1.25 -5.59 -8.10
C THR A 78 -1.30 -7.11 -8.12
N GLU A 79 -0.55 -7.77 -7.25
CA GLU A 79 -0.54 -9.22 -7.12
C GLU A 79 -1.92 -9.75 -6.67
N SER A 80 -2.61 -9.01 -5.81
CA SER A 80 -3.95 -9.37 -5.36
C SER A 80 -4.96 -9.31 -6.50
N TYR A 81 -4.93 -8.26 -7.32
CA TYR A 81 -5.82 -8.12 -8.49
C TYR A 81 -5.52 -9.14 -9.58
N ARG A 82 -4.24 -9.49 -9.81
CA ARG A 82 -3.84 -10.50 -10.81
C ARG A 82 -4.40 -11.90 -10.54
N ARG A 83 -4.62 -12.23 -9.28
CA ARG A 83 -5.17 -13.54 -8.86
C ARG A 83 -6.70 -13.62 -8.96
N LEU A 84 -7.34 -12.52 -9.34
CA LEU A 84 -8.79 -12.37 -9.39
C LEU A 84 -9.28 -12.14 -10.82
N SER A 85 -10.57 -12.40 -11.05
CA SER A 85 -11.23 -12.01 -12.29
C SER A 85 -11.48 -10.49 -12.31
N SER A 86 -11.59 -9.90 -13.50
CA SER A 86 -11.81 -8.45 -13.68
C SER A 86 -13.11 -7.92 -13.09
N ASN A 87 -14.02 -8.80 -12.66
CA ASN A 87 -15.29 -8.50 -12.02
C ASN A 87 -15.32 -8.88 -10.52
N ALA A 88 -14.15 -9.05 -9.90
CA ALA A 88 -14.09 -9.39 -8.48
C ALA A 88 -14.74 -8.31 -7.61
N SER A 89 -15.51 -8.77 -6.64
CA SER A 89 -16.10 -7.94 -5.61
C SER A 89 -15.02 -7.40 -4.66
N ARG A 90 -15.38 -6.34 -3.93
CA ARG A 90 -14.55 -5.77 -2.87
C ARG A 90 -14.11 -6.81 -1.83
N ALA A 91 -15.02 -7.69 -1.45
CA ALA A 91 -14.75 -8.73 -0.46
C ALA A 91 -13.72 -9.76 -0.98
N GLU A 92 -13.82 -10.13 -2.26
CA GLU A 92 -12.86 -11.03 -2.91
C GLU A 92 -11.47 -10.39 -3.00
N ILE A 93 -11.40 -9.11 -3.37
CA ILE A 93 -10.13 -8.36 -3.39
C ILE A 93 -9.48 -8.34 -2.01
N ILE A 94 -10.24 -8.02 -0.97
CA ILE A 94 -9.72 -7.97 0.40
C ILE A 94 -9.29 -9.35 0.89
N SER A 95 -10.08 -10.38 0.60
CA SER A 95 -9.71 -11.76 0.93
C SER A 95 -8.40 -12.14 0.25
N GLN A 96 -8.23 -11.75 -1.01
CA GLN A 96 -7.01 -12.04 -1.76
C GLN A 96 -5.81 -11.24 -1.24
N MET A 97 -6.00 -9.97 -0.88
CA MET A 97 -4.95 -9.15 -0.25
C MET A 97 -4.45 -9.78 1.04
N ARG A 98 -5.35 -10.33 1.87
CA ARG A 98 -4.95 -11.08 3.09
C ARG A 98 -4.14 -12.34 2.77
N LEU A 99 -4.48 -13.04 1.69
CA LEU A 99 -3.74 -14.24 1.28
C LEU A 99 -2.35 -13.88 0.76
N VAL A 100 -2.24 -12.84 -0.07
CA VAL A 100 -0.95 -12.34 -0.57
C VAL A 100 -0.09 -11.83 0.59
N ASP A 101 -0.67 -11.08 1.52
CA ASP A 101 0.02 -10.60 2.73
C ASP A 101 0.54 -11.78 3.56
N ALA A 102 -0.24 -12.84 3.75
CA ALA A 102 0.21 -14.03 4.49
C ALA A 102 1.34 -14.82 3.80
N GLU A 103 1.56 -14.61 2.50
CA GLU A 103 2.70 -15.17 1.76
C GLU A 103 3.96 -14.31 1.91
N TYR A 104 3.84 -13.05 2.36
CA TYR A 104 4.99 -12.22 2.63
C TYR A 104 5.76 -12.76 3.84
N ASN A 105 7.08 -12.85 3.70
CA ASN A 105 7.97 -13.13 4.82
C ASN A 105 8.10 -11.87 5.69
N HIS A 106 7.16 -11.71 6.63
CA HIS A 106 7.15 -10.57 7.54
C HIS A 106 8.43 -10.46 8.38
N ASP A 107 9.12 -11.57 8.67
CA ASP A 107 10.39 -11.56 9.42
C ASP A 107 11.51 -10.90 8.60
N GLU A 108 11.56 -11.15 7.29
CA GLU A 108 12.53 -10.52 6.39
C GLU A 108 12.21 -9.04 6.19
N LEU A 109 10.92 -8.69 6.16
CA LEU A 109 10.46 -7.31 6.12
C LEU A 109 10.89 -6.56 7.39
N ASP A 110 10.64 -7.12 8.57
CA ASP A 110 11.06 -6.57 9.85
C ASP A 110 12.59 -6.45 9.98
N ALA A 111 13.33 -7.42 9.46
CA ALA A 111 14.79 -7.34 9.43
C ALA A 111 15.29 -6.15 8.60
N ARG A 112 14.72 -5.95 7.40
CA ARG A 112 15.00 -4.78 6.56
C ARG A 112 14.62 -3.48 7.26
N ILE A 113 13.56 -3.48 8.10
CA ILE A 113 13.04 -2.27 8.77
C ILE A 113 14.08 -1.82 9.77
N ASN A 114 14.53 -2.77 10.59
CA ASN A 114 15.54 -2.56 11.60
C ASN A 114 16.88 -2.14 10.98
N GLU A 115 17.24 -2.67 9.81
CA GLU A 115 18.47 -2.27 9.11
C GLU A 115 18.40 -0.84 8.57
N TRP A 116 17.30 -0.47 7.93
CA TRP A 116 17.09 0.88 7.42
C TRP A 116 17.03 1.93 8.54
N GLN A 117 16.34 1.63 9.65
CA GLN A 117 16.31 2.50 10.83
C GLN A 117 17.71 2.74 11.40
N LYS A 118 18.54 1.69 11.52
CA LYS A 118 19.94 1.82 11.94
C LYS A 118 20.76 2.65 10.96
N GLU A 119 20.52 2.51 9.65
CA GLU A 119 21.23 3.29 8.64
C GLU A 119 20.81 4.77 8.67
N PHE A 120 19.51 5.04 8.83
CA PHE A 120 18.96 6.38 9.01
C PHE A 120 19.59 7.04 10.24
N GLU A 121 19.49 6.40 11.41
CA GLU A 121 20.12 6.89 12.64
C GLU A 121 21.61 7.16 12.45
N ARG A 122 22.35 6.28 11.77
CA ARG A 122 23.78 6.47 11.51
C ARG A 122 24.06 7.66 10.59
N ARG A 123 23.23 7.89 9.57
CA ARG A 123 23.37 9.03 8.65
C ARG A 123 23.07 10.36 9.34
N PHE A 124 22.08 10.41 10.23
CA PHE A 124 21.69 11.63 10.93
C PHE A 124 22.46 11.88 12.24
N SER A 125 23.05 10.86 12.85
CA SER A 125 23.97 11.01 13.99
C SER A 125 25.35 11.53 13.58
N ASN A 126 25.76 11.28 12.33
CA ASN A 126 27.04 11.73 11.77
C ASN A 126 26.97 13.09 11.06
N GLY A 127 25.78 13.70 10.96
CA GLY A 127 25.54 15.00 10.32
C GLY A 127 25.67 16.21 11.25
N THR A 128 25.92 16.00 12.55
CA THR A 128 26.12 17.06 13.54
C THR A 128 27.62 17.33 13.72
N ARG A 129 28.24 18.01 12.76
CA ARG A 129 29.52 18.71 12.95
C ARG A 129 29.56 20.01 12.18
#